data_AF-A0A534XKV4-F1
#
_entry.id   AF-A0A534XKV4-F1
#
_cell.length_a   1.000
_cell.length_b   1.000
_cell.length_c   1.000
_cell.angle_alpha   90.00
_cell.angle_beta   90.00
_cell.angle_gamma   90.00
#
_symmetry.space_group_name_H-M   'P 1'
#
loop_
_entity.id
_entity.type
_entity.pdbx_description
1 polymer ?
#
loop_
_entity_poly.entity_id
_entity_poly.type
_entity_poly.pdbx_seq_one_letter_code
_entity_poly.pdbx_strand_id
1 'polypeptide(L)'
;MRELDYDGAPAPVREDLKEAHRFLLDHVCAPGTWWTGRQRAAIAAESRRASRCGLCQARKESLSPGAITGRHHADGELREDVVDAIHRIRTDPARLSKTWFEGVIAGGLDVGPYVEMVGVTTIVAGLDYFARSLGIEPFALPEPLPGEPSRYRPAGAKPEGAWVPMIAPEDATGPEADLYGDAEVVPNIVRALSLVPPEVRALRRAGDTHYVPVAQIPDPSVRRALDRPQMELVAARVSALNECFY
;
A
#
# COMPACT_ATOMS: atom_id res chain seq x y z
N MET A 1 22.91 7.41 -7.03
CA MET A 1 21.51 6.99 -7.24
C MET A 1 21.52 5.47 -7.34
N ARG A 2 20.69 4.77 -6.55
CA ARG A 2 20.70 3.30 -6.54
C ARG A 2 20.32 2.75 -7.92
N GLU A 3 21.04 1.73 -8.38
CA GLU A 3 20.67 0.96 -9.55
C GLU A 3 19.72 -0.17 -9.12
N LEU A 4 18.63 -0.34 -9.87
CA LEU A 4 17.68 -1.43 -9.65
C LEU A 4 17.90 -2.47 -10.73
N ASP A 5 17.95 -3.73 -10.30
CA ASP A 5 18.16 -4.87 -11.17
C ASP A 5 16.84 -5.26 -11.86
N TYR A 6 16.84 -5.17 -13.19
CA TYR A 6 15.74 -5.64 -14.05
C TYR A 6 16.20 -6.81 -14.94
N ASP A 7 17.31 -7.45 -14.61
CA ASP A 7 17.82 -8.59 -15.35
C ASP A 7 16.75 -9.69 -15.41
N GLY A 8 16.56 -10.25 -16.60
CA GLY A 8 15.52 -11.23 -16.87
C GLY A 8 14.17 -10.64 -17.29
N ALA A 9 13.96 -9.31 -17.22
CA ALA A 9 12.74 -8.70 -17.74
C ALA A 9 12.60 -8.94 -19.25
N PRO A 10 11.43 -9.38 -19.75
CA PRO A 10 11.23 -9.73 -21.15
C PRO A 10 11.16 -8.52 -22.10
N ALA A 11 11.10 -7.31 -21.53
CA ALA A 11 11.02 -6.06 -22.28
C ALA A 11 11.71 -4.91 -21.52
N PRO A 12 12.19 -3.86 -22.21
CA PRO A 12 12.75 -2.69 -21.56
C PRO A 12 11.76 -2.03 -20.61
N VAL A 13 12.21 -1.72 -19.39
CA VAL A 13 11.42 -0.95 -18.42
C VAL A 13 11.64 0.55 -18.66
N ARG A 14 10.53 1.29 -18.73
CA ARG A 14 10.55 2.75 -18.94
C ARG A 14 11.27 3.47 -17.79
N GLU A 15 11.95 4.57 -18.08
CA GLU A 15 12.74 5.29 -17.08
C GLU A 15 11.87 5.91 -15.96
N ASP A 16 10.67 6.39 -16.28
CA ASP A 16 9.73 6.94 -15.29
C ASP A 16 9.31 5.90 -14.24
N LEU A 17 9.16 4.63 -14.64
CA LEU A 17 8.93 3.50 -13.73
C LEU A 17 10.16 3.23 -12.85
N LYS A 18 11.37 3.25 -13.43
CA LYS A 18 12.60 3.05 -12.66
C LYS A 18 12.79 4.13 -11.61
N GLU A 19 12.54 5.38 -11.97
CA GLU A 19 12.52 6.51 -11.03
C GLU A 19 11.49 6.34 -9.93
N ALA A 20 10.26 5.95 -10.28
CA ALA A 20 9.22 5.68 -9.29
C ALA A 20 9.60 4.53 -8.36
N HIS A 21 10.14 3.42 -8.87
CA HIS A 21 10.56 2.29 -8.03
C HIS A 21 11.67 2.68 -7.06
N ARG A 22 12.66 3.48 -7.49
CA ARG A 22 13.71 4.01 -6.60
C ARG A 22 13.10 4.84 -5.48
N PHE A 23 12.25 5.79 -5.84
CA PHE A 23 11.54 6.63 -4.88
C PHE A 23 10.73 5.79 -3.89
N LEU A 24 9.96 4.81 -4.37
CA LEU A 24 9.08 3.99 -3.52
C LEU A 24 9.87 3.10 -2.57
N LEU A 25 10.99 2.52 -3.03
CA LEU A 25 11.89 1.72 -2.19
C LEU A 25 12.52 2.57 -1.09
N ASP A 26 13.02 3.76 -1.43
CA ASP A 26 13.57 4.69 -0.45
C ASP A 26 12.48 5.15 0.52
N HIS A 27 11.27 5.45 0.02
CA HIS A 27 10.12 5.87 0.83
C HIS A 27 9.77 4.83 1.88
N VAL A 28 9.66 3.54 1.55
CA VAL A 28 9.27 2.49 2.51
C VAL A 28 10.37 2.14 3.52
N CYS A 29 11.58 2.68 3.37
CA CYS A 29 12.70 2.51 4.30
C CYS A 29 13.13 3.82 4.99
N ALA A 30 12.51 4.96 4.65
CA ALA A 30 12.70 6.23 5.32
C ALA A 30 11.84 6.37 6.59
N PRO A 31 12.23 7.16 7.60
CA PRO A 31 11.33 7.53 8.69
C PRO A 31 10.03 8.12 8.14
N GLY A 32 8.89 7.61 8.61
CA GLY A 32 7.57 8.05 8.19
C GLY A 32 6.93 9.03 9.17
N THR A 33 5.61 9.01 9.23
CA THR A 33 4.85 9.84 10.18
C THR A 33 4.80 9.19 11.56
N TRP A 34 4.71 7.87 11.62
CA TRP A 34 4.49 7.11 12.84
C TRP A 34 5.55 6.05 13.10
N TRP A 35 6.22 5.56 12.06
CA TRP A 35 7.22 4.50 12.15
C TRP A 35 8.62 5.00 11.80
N THR A 36 9.64 4.49 12.49
CA THR A 36 11.03 4.75 12.09
C THR A 36 11.34 4.06 10.76
N GLY A 37 12.43 4.45 10.10
CA GLY A 37 12.85 3.76 8.86
C GLY A 37 13.04 2.26 9.07
N ARG A 38 13.60 1.86 10.23
CA ARG A 38 13.78 0.45 10.60
C ARG A 38 12.45 -0.29 10.72
N GLN A 39 11.48 0.32 11.39
CA GLN A 39 10.15 -0.27 11.54
C GLN A 39 9.41 -0.36 10.19
N ARG A 40 9.51 0.64 9.31
CA ARG A 40 8.90 0.56 7.96
C ARG A 40 9.55 -0.48 7.07
N ALA A 41 10.88 -0.63 7.14
CA ALA A 41 11.57 -1.74 6.48
C ALA A 41 11.13 -3.11 7.04
N ALA A 42 10.90 -3.22 8.35
CA ALA A 42 10.32 -4.43 8.94
C ALA A 42 8.87 -4.68 8.48
N ILE A 43 8.04 -3.65 8.36
CA ILE A 43 6.67 -3.77 7.80
C ILE A 43 6.74 -4.31 6.35
N ALA A 44 7.65 -3.76 5.54
CA ALA A 44 7.89 -4.22 4.18
C ALA A 44 8.35 -5.68 4.11
N ALA A 45 9.27 -6.08 5.00
CA ALA A 45 9.75 -7.46 5.10
C ALA A 45 8.63 -8.43 5.52
N GLU A 46 7.82 -8.07 6.52
CA GLU A 46 6.69 -8.88 6.96
C GLU A 46 5.61 -9.03 5.87
N SER A 47 5.35 -7.97 5.09
CA SER A 47 4.47 -8.05 3.92
C SER A 47 4.97 -9.10 2.91
N ARG A 48 6.29 -9.23 2.69
CA ARG A 48 6.84 -10.27 1.81
C ARG A 48 6.72 -11.67 2.42
N ARG A 49 6.99 -11.78 3.73
CA ARG A 49 6.91 -13.05 4.47
C ARG A 49 5.52 -13.65 4.52
N ALA A 50 4.48 -12.81 4.56
CA ALA A 50 3.10 -13.28 4.66
C ALA A 50 2.72 -14.30 3.57
N SER A 51 3.28 -14.16 2.37
CA SER A 51 3.08 -15.10 1.24
C SER A 51 3.55 -16.54 1.52
N ARG A 52 4.51 -16.71 2.43
CA ARG A 52 5.12 -17.99 2.82
C ARG A 52 4.77 -18.40 4.25
N CYS A 53 3.89 -17.65 4.92
CA CYS A 53 3.52 -17.90 6.31
C CYS A 53 2.48 -19.03 6.41
N GLY A 54 2.82 -20.10 7.15
CA GLY A 54 1.94 -21.26 7.33
C GLY A 54 0.61 -20.92 8.03
N LEU A 55 0.62 -20.00 9.00
CA LEU A 55 -0.61 -19.52 9.65
C LEU A 55 -1.51 -18.77 8.66
N CYS A 56 -0.91 -17.96 7.76
CA CYS A 56 -1.67 -17.24 6.75
C CYS A 56 -2.30 -18.19 5.73
N GLN A 57 -1.57 -19.23 5.31
CA GLN A 57 -2.08 -20.27 4.41
C GLN A 57 -3.27 -21.01 5.06
N ALA A 58 -3.12 -21.46 6.31
CA ALA A 58 -4.20 -22.13 7.04
C ALA A 58 -5.44 -21.25 7.23
N ARG A 59 -5.25 -19.95 7.49
CA ARG A 59 -6.36 -18.97 7.56
C ARG A 59 -7.03 -18.74 6.21
N LYS A 60 -6.24 -18.72 5.13
CA LYS A 60 -6.76 -18.54 3.77
C LYS A 60 -7.66 -19.70 3.35
N GLU A 61 -7.28 -20.92 3.72
CA GLU A 61 -8.06 -22.14 3.45
C GLU A 61 -9.28 -22.30 4.36
N SER A 62 -9.27 -21.70 5.55
CA SER A 62 -10.38 -21.74 6.49
C SER A 62 -11.55 -20.85 6.07
N LEU A 63 -12.78 -21.33 6.29
CA LEU A 63 -14.01 -20.53 6.16
C LEU A 63 -14.10 -19.40 7.18
N SER A 64 -13.54 -19.59 8.36
CA SER A 64 -13.50 -18.60 9.44
C SER A 64 -12.04 -18.33 9.83
N PRO A 65 -11.40 -17.33 9.22
CA PRO A 65 -10.00 -17.01 9.49
C PRO A 65 -9.73 -16.71 10.97
N GLY A 66 -10.71 -16.10 11.65
CA GLY A 66 -10.61 -15.78 13.09
C GLY A 66 -10.58 -17.00 14.01
N ALA A 67 -11.03 -18.18 13.55
CA ALA A 67 -10.98 -19.41 14.33
C ALA A 67 -9.59 -20.07 14.33
N ILE A 68 -8.74 -19.73 13.37
CA ILE A 68 -7.39 -20.28 13.26
C ILE A 68 -6.42 -19.41 14.06
N THR A 69 -5.97 -19.95 15.18
CA THR A 69 -5.03 -19.31 16.10
C THR A 69 -3.61 -19.82 15.87
N GLY A 70 -2.61 -19.01 16.24
CA GLY A 70 -1.20 -19.33 16.07
C GLY A 70 -0.34 -18.09 16.21
N ARG A 71 0.97 -18.25 15.97
CA ARG A 71 1.92 -17.14 15.88
C ARG A 71 2.54 -17.10 14.50
N HIS A 72 2.83 -15.90 14.01
CA HIS A 72 3.61 -15.70 12.80
C HIS A 72 5.09 -15.92 13.10
N HIS A 73 5.84 -16.39 12.11
CA HIS A 73 7.31 -16.37 12.19
C HIS A 73 7.80 -14.96 11.85
N ALA A 74 8.13 -14.17 12.87
CA ALA A 74 8.56 -12.79 12.75
C ALA A 74 9.96 -12.57 13.35
N ASP A 75 10.65 -11.52 12.88
CA ASP A 75 12.01 -11.21 13.33
C ASP A 75 12.10 -10.46 14.67
N GLY A 76 10.95 -10.06 15.23
CA GLY A 76 10.86 -9.40 16.54
C GLY A 76 10.99 -7.87 16.56
N GLU A 77 11.19 -7.20 15.42
CA GLU A 77 11.25 -5.73 15.34
C GLU A 77 9.86 -5.08 15.54
N LEU A 78 8.79 -5.79 15.17
CA LEU A 78 7.40 -5.33 15.30
C LEU A 78 6.66 -6.15 16.36
N ARG A 79 5.67 -5.51 17.01
CA ARG A 79 4.75 -6.21 17.91
C ARG A 79 3.95 -7.26 17.13
N GLU A 80 3.58 -8.35 17.80
CA GLU A 80 2.87 -9.49 17.18
C GLU A 80 1.53 -9.09 16.52
N ASP A 81 0.80 -8.15 17.12
CA ASP A 81 -0.48 -7.65 16.60
C ASP A 81 -0.33 -6.83 15.32
N VAL A 82 0.78 -6.07 15.21
CA VAL A 82 1.14 -5.35 13.98
C VAL A 82 1.50 -6.34 12.87
N VAL A 83 2.31 -7.36 13.19
CA VAL A 83 2.63 -8.44 12.24
C VAL A 83 1.36 -9.14 11.75
N ASP A 84 0.44 -9.47 12.67
CA ASP A 84 -0.84 -10.09 12.30
C ASP A 84 -1.64 -9.22 11.34
N ALA A 85 -1.73 -7.92 11.62
CA ALA A 85 -2.45 -6.99 10.76
C ALA A 85 -1.83 -6.92 9.35
N ILE A 86 -0.51 -6.76 9.24
CA ILE A 86 0.22 -6.75 7.96
C ILE A 86 -0.08 -8.03 7.16
N HIS A 87 0.06 -9.18 7.81
CA HIS A 87 -0.12 -10.48 7.17
C HIS A 87 -1.55 -10.66 6.67
N ARG A 88 -2.56 -10.32 7.49
CA ARG A 88 -3.98 -10.41 7.09
C ARG A 88 -4.32 -9.46 5.95
N ILE A 89 -3.83 -8.21 5.98
CA ILE A 89 -4.00 -7.25 4.89
C ILE A 89 -3.36 -7.76 3.60
N ARG A 90 -2.18 -8.36 3.69
CA ARG A 90 -1.43 -8.85 2.53
C ARG A 90 -2.06 -10.09 1.88
N THR A 91 -2.57 -11.03 2.67
CA THR A 91 -2.96 -12.35 2.15
C THR A 91 -4.46 -12.54 2.01
N ASP A 92 -5.26 -11.78 2.75
CA ASP A 92 -6.70 -11.99 2.91
C ASP A 92 -7.50 -10.68 3.09
N PRO A 93 -7.30 -9.65 2.24
CA PRO A 93 -7.91 -8.34 2.43
C PRO A 93 -9.44 -8.34 2.25
N ALA A 94 -9.99 -9.20 1.38
CA ALA A 94 -11.42 -9.23 1.06
C ALA A 94 -12.30 -9.70 2.22
N ARG A 95 -11.72 -10.38 3.21
CA ARG A 95 -12.43 -10.88 4.40
C ARG A 95 -12.19 -10.02 5.64
N LEU A 96 -11.53 -8.87 5.49
CA LEU A 96 -11.41 -7.90 6.57
C LEU A 96 -12.77 -7.22 6.79
N SER A 97 -13.16 -7.11 8.06
CA SER A 97 -14.41 -6.49 8.47
C SER A 97 -14.15 -5.30 9.38
N LYS A 98 -15.16 -4.45 9.54
CA LYS A 98 -15.11 -3.34 10.50
C LYS A 98 -14.81 -3.84 11.93
N THR A 99 -15.40 -4.96 12.34
CA THR A 99 -15.15 -5.57 13.64
C THR A 99 -13.70 -6.04 13.80
N TRP A 100 -13.09 -6.58 12.74
CA TRP A 100 -11.66 -6.91 12.77
C TRP A 100 -10.81 -5.64 12.94
N PHE A 101 -11.10 -4.59 12.18
CA PHE A 101 -10.40 -3.31 12.29
C PHE A 101 -10.53 -2.71 13.69
N GLU A 102 -11.74 -2.65 14.24
CA GLU A 102 -11.99 -2.18 15.61
C GLU A 102 -11.22 -2.99 16.65
N GLY A 103 -11.12 -4.31 16.45
CA GLY A 103 -10.31 -5.20 17.28
C GLY A 103 -8.80 -4.88 17.21
N VAL A 104 -8.28 -4.58 16.02
CA VAL A 104 -6.88 -4.14 15.84
C VAL A 104 -6.62 -2.84 16.61
N ILE A 105 -7.50 -1.85 16.48
CA ILE A 105 -7.35 -0.57 17.18
C ILE A 105 -7.49 -0.74 18.70
N ALA A 106 -8.46 -1.52 19.16
CA ALA A 106 -8.65 -1.83 20.58
C ALA A 106 -7.48 -2.64 21.18
N GLY A 107 -6.74 -3.38 20.34
CA GLY A 107 -5.49 -4.08 20.69
C GLY A 107 -4.30 -3.14 20.91
N GLY A 108 -4.46 -1.83 20.71
CA GLY A 108 -3.45 -0.81 21.01
C GLY A 108 -2.58 -0.43 19.82
N LEU A 109 -3.05 -0.66 18.59
CA LEU A 109 -2.49 -0.05 17.39
C LEU A 109 -3.30 1.20 17.04
N ASP A 110 -2.74 2.38 17.24
CA ASP A 110 -3.44 3.62 16.90
C ASP A 110 -3.74 3.73 15.40
N VAL A 111 -4.81 4.45 15.07
CA VAL A 111 -5.31 4.59 13.69
C VAL A 111 -4.29 5.23 12.73
N GLY A 112 -3.47 6.17 13.21
CA GLY A 112 -2.40 6.80 12.40
C GLY A 112 -1.33 5.79 11.96
N PRO A 113 -0.65 5.13 12.92
CA PRO A 113 0.29 4.05 12.62
C PRO A 113 -0.31 2.91 11.79
N TYR A 114 -1.59 2.57 12.00
CA TYR A 114 -2.31 1.60 11.15
C TYR A 114 -2.38 2.05 9.69
N VAL A 115 -2.78 3.31 9.42
CA VAL A 115 -2.86 3.83 8.04
C VAL A 115 -1.49 3.85 7.37
N GLU A 116 -0.43 4.23 8.08
CA GLU A 116 0.92 4.20 7.53
C GLU A 116 1.39 2.78 7.20
N MET A 117 1.10 1.83 8.09
CA MET A 117 1.40 0.41 7.87
C MET A 117 0.66 -0.14 6.64
N VAL A 118 -0.60 0.23 6.43
CA VAL A 118 -1.36 -0.10 5.22
C VAL A 118 -0.69 0.49 3.97
N GLY A 119 -0.27 1.76 4.02
CA GLY A 119 0.45 2.44 2.93
C GLY A 119 1.74 1.71 2.53
N VAL A 120 2.62 1.43 3.50
CA VAL A 120 3.86 0.67 3.26
C VAL A 120 3.57 -0.71 2.69
N THR A 121 2.62 -1.45 3.27
CA THR A 121 2.23 -2.80 2.81
C THR A 121 1.73 -2.76 1.36
N THR A 122 0.97 -1.72 1.00
CA THR A 122 0.39 -1.52 -0.34
C THR A 122 1.46 -1.20 -1.38
N ILE A 123 2.41 -0.31 -1.06
CA ILE A 123 3.50 0.06 -1.97
C ILE A 123 4.38 -1.16 -2.26
N VAL A 124 4.76 -1.91 -1.23
CA VAL A 124 5.58 -3.12 -1.37
C VAL A 124 4.83 -4.18 -2.18
N ALA A 125 3.53 -4.33 -1.94
CA ALA A 125 2.69 -5.21 -2.72
C ALA A 125 2.71 -4.88 -4.22
N GLY A 126 2.58 -3.60 -4.57
CA GLY A 126 2.65 -3.13 -5.95
C GLY A 126 3.99 -3.41 -6.62
N LEU A 127 5.10 -3.12 -5.93
CA LEU A 127 6.45 -3.41 -6.43
C LEU A 127 6.66 -4.91 -6.66
N ASP A 128 6.22 -5.76 -5.72
CA ASP A 128 6.35 -7.22 -5.84
C ASP A 128 5.48 -7.77 -6.98
N TYR A 129 4.28 -7.22 -7.20
CA TYR A 129 3.43 -7.63 -8.34
C TYR A 129 4.00 -7.18 -9.67
N PHE A 130 4.65 -6.01 -9.72
CA PHE A 130 5.39 -5.57 -10.90
C PHE A 130 6.56 -6.53 -11.21
N ALA A 131 7.39 -6.85 -10.21
CA ALA A 131 8.49 -7.79 -10.39
C ALA A 131 7.99 -9.16 -10.88
N ARG A 132 6.93 -9.68 -10.24
CA ARG A 132 6.30 -10.94 -10.65
C ARG A 132 5.76 -10.90 -12.08
N SER A 133 5.18 -9.79 -12.53
CA SER A 133 4.62 -9.71 -13.89
C SER A 133 5.69 -9.70 -14.97
N LEU A 134 6.91 -9.24 -14.64
CA LEU A 134 8.08 -9.31 -15.51
C LEU A 134 8.90 -10.59 -15.32
N GLY A 135 8.56 -11.44 -14.36
CA GLY A 135 9.34 -12.66 -14.06
C GLY A 135 10.73 -12.38 -13.47
N ILE A 136 10.91 -11.21 -12.83
CA ILE A 136 12.16 -10.84 -12.14
C ILE A 136 12.02 -11.02 -10.64
N GLU A 137 13.15 -11.09 -9.94
CA GLU A 137 13.17 -11.16 -8.48
C GLU A 137 12.63 -9.87 -7.85
N PRO A 138 11.93 -9.94 -6.70
CA PRO A 138 11.53 -8.75 -5.96
C PRO A 138 12.74 -7.88 -5.58
N PHE A 139 12.66 -6.57 -5.82
CA PHE A 139 13.77 -5.65 -5.50
C PHE A 139 14.16 -5.74 -4.03
N ALA A 140 15.46 -5.79 -3.74
CA ALA A 140 15.97 -5.76 -2.38
C ALA A 140 15.57 -4.47 -1.65
N LEU A 141 15.16 -4.60 -0.38
CA LEU A 141 14.89 -3.45 0.46
C LEU A 141 16.20 -2.70 0.74
N PRO A 142 16.21 -1.34 0.68
CA PRO A 142 17.34 -0.57 1.16
C PRO A 142 17.66 -0.79 2.63
N GLU A 143 18.89 -0.42 2.99
CA GLU A 143 19.21 -0.14 4.38
C GLU A 143 18.26 0.94 4.92
N PRO A 144 17.64 0.70 6.09
CA PRO A 144 16.73 1.68 6.68
C PRO A 144 17.43 3.02 6.96
N LEU A 145 16.81 4.12 6.56
CA LEU A 145 17.35 5.44 6.84
C LEU A 145 17.11 5.82 8.31
N PRO A 146 18.08 6.47 8.97
CA PRO A 146 17.93 6.92 10.35
C PRO A 146 16.97 8.11 10.44
N GLY A 147 16.36 8.29 11.61
CA GLY A 147 15.53 9.45 11.93
C GLY A 147 14.26 9.08 12.68
N GLU A 148 13.65 10.09 13.27
CA GLU A 148 12.44 9.94 14.09
C GLU A 148 11.17 10.13 13.25
N PRO A 149 10.06 9.47 13.62
CA PRO A 149 8.77 9.71 12.98
C PRO A 149 8.31 11.14 13.20
N SER A 150 7.72 11.76 12.19
CA SER A 150 7.31 13.19 12.28
C SER A 150 6.17 13.45 13.25
N ARG A 151 5.36 12.43 13.57
CA ARG A 151 4.11 12.50 14.36
C ARG A 151 3.10 13.52 13.84
N TYR A 152 3.23 13.90 12.57
CA TYR A 152 2.33 14.85 11.94
C TYR A 152 0.91 14.27 11.79
N ARG A 153 -0.10 15.03 12.22
CA ARG A 153 -1.50 14.69 12.01
C ARG A 153 -2.20 15.82 11.25
N PRO A 154 -2.77 15.56 10.05
CA PRO A 154 -3.40 16.60 9.26
C PRO A 154 -4.70 17.08 9.92
N ALA A 155 -4.92 18.40 9.91
CA ALA A 155 -6.09 19.03 10.51
C ALA A 155 -7.39 18.75 9.75
N GLY A 156 -7.29 18.56 8.43
CA GLY A 156 -8.44 18.28 7.56
C GLY A 156 -8.99 16.85 7.64
N ALA A 157 -8.36 15.93 8.39
CA ALA A 157 -8.79 14.53 8.44
C ALA A 157 -10.00 14.34 9.36
N LYS A 158 -11.12 13.84 8.80
CA LYS A 158 -12.41 13.68 9.47
C LYS A 158 -12.99 12.27 9.27
N PRO A 159 -13.82 11.76 10.20
CA PRO A 159 -14.57 10.53 9.98
C PRO A 159 -15.66 10.74 8.91
N GLU A 160 -15.59 10.01 7.80
CA GLU A 160 -16.50 10.19 6.64
C GLU A 160 -17.01 8.86 6.10
N GLY A 161 -17.56 8.01 6.99
CA GLY A 161 -18.18 6.73 6.60
C GLY A 161 -17.20 5.58 6.29
N ALA A 162 -15.91 5.87 6.12
CA ALA A 162 -14.84 4.87 6.10
C ALA A 162 -14.43 4.44 7.52
N TRP A 163 -13.57 3.42 7.63
CA TRP A 163 -13.07 2.93 8.93
C TRP A 163 -12.04 3.87 9.55
N VAL A 164 -11.35 4.67 8.73
CA VAL A 164 -10.32 5.62 9.16
C VAL A 164 -10.73 7.05 8.81
N PRO A 165 -10.29 8.07 9.57
CA PRO A 165 -10.43 9.46 9.16
C PRO A 165 -9.75 9.72 7.81
N MET A 166 -10.38 10.50 6.94
CA MET A 166 -9.88 10.89 5.62
C MET A 166 -10.03 12.39 5.41
N ILE A 167 -9.29 12.94 4.46
CA ILE A 167 -9.35 14.34 4.04
C ILE A 167 -10.23 14.42 2.79
N ALA A 168 -11.33 15.17 2.83
CA ALA A 168 -12.11 15.50 1.64
C ALA A 168 -11.33 16.46 0.70
N PRO A 169 -11.56 16.45 -0.62
CA PRO A 169 -10.87 17.35 -1.54
C PRO A 169 -10.93 18.83 -1.14
N GLU A 170 -12.07 19.29 -0.64
CA GLU A 170 -12.29 20.66 -0.15
C GLU A 170 -11.51 20.99 1.15
N ASP A 171 -11.10 19.97 1.92
CA ASP A 171 -10.32 20.11 3.14
C ASP A 171 -8.82 19.93 2.92
N ALA A 172 -8.41 19.45 1.73
CA ALA A 172 -7.02 19.29 1.33
C ALA A 172 -6.41 20.68 1.04
N THR A 173 -5.97 21.35 2.09
CA THR A 173 -5.46 22.73 2.05
C THR A 173 -4.10 22.83 2.73
N GLY A 174 -3.38 23.94 2.52
CA GLY A 174 -2.08 24.16 3.15
C GLY A 174 -1.06 23.05 2.80
N PRO A 175 -0.45 22.36 3.79
CA PRO A 175 0.49 21.26 3.52
C PRO A 175 -0.12 20.06 2.79
N GLU A 176 -1.45 19.94 2.74
CA GLU A 176 -2.18 18.85 2.07
C GLU A 176 -2.74 19.27 0.70
N ALA A 177 -2.53 20.51 0.25
CA ALA A 177 -3.12 21.04 -0.99
C ALA A 177 -2.71 20.26 -2.25
N ASP A 178 -1.57 19.56 -2.22
CA ASP A 178 -1.07 18.79 -3.34
C ASP A 178 -1.66 17.37 -3.43
N LEU A 179 -2.38 16.88 -2.40
CA LEU A 179 -2.72 15.47 -2.27
C LEU A 179 -3.51 14.92 -3.46
N TYR A 180 -4.40 15.73 -4.05
CA TYR A 180 -5.32 15.27 -5.08
C TYR A 180 -5.08 15.88 -6.46
N GLY A 181 -4.20 16.89 -6.58
CA GLY A 181 -3.95 17.58 -7.84
C GLY A 181 -5.23 18.11 -8.47
N ASP A 182 -5.32 18.03 -9.79
CA ASP A 182 -6.46 18.55 -10.57
C ASP A 182 -7.61 17.54 -10.72
N ALA A 183 -7.66 16.49 -9.90
CA ALA A 183 -8.69 15.46 -10.02
C ALA A 183 -10.06 15.99 -9.58
N GLU A 184 -11.03 16.02 -10.50
CA GLU A 184 -12.42 16.41 -10.19
C GLU A 184 -13.10 15.45 -9.20
N VAL A 185 -12.78 14.16 -9.31
CA VAL A 185 -13.29 13.10 -8.44
C VAL A 185 -12.11 12.31 -7.88
N VAL A 186 -12.04 12.22 -6.56
CA VAL A 186 -10.98 11.48 -5.87
C VAL A 186 -11.56 10.17 -5.32
N PRO A 187 -11.17 9.01 -5.87
CA PRO A 187 -11.64 7.72 -5.37
C PRO A 187 -11.26 7.50 -3.90
N ASN A 188 -12.13 6.80 -3.16
CA ASN A 188 -11.87 6.48 -1.75
C ASN A 188 -10.57 5.69 -1.54
N ILE A 189 -10.13 4.89 -2.51
CA ILE A 189 -8.84 4.19 -2.43
C ILE A 189 -7.64 5.14 -2.29
N VAL A 190 -7.70 6.33 -2.90
CA VAL A 190 -6.66 7.36 -2.76
C VAL A 190 -6.82 8.06 -1.41
N ARG A 191 -8.06 8.39 -1.03
CA ARG A 191 -8.38 9.12 0.21
C ARG A 191 -8.13 8.29 1.48
N ALA A 192 -8.19 6.97 1.41
CA ALA A 192 -8.03 6.08 2.56
C ALA A 192 -6.68 6.21 3.27
N LEU A 193 -5.65 6.72 2.57
CA LEU A 193 -4.32 6.95 3.15
C LEU A 193 -4.11 8.41 3.63
N SER A 194 -5.09 9.30 3.45
CA SER A 194 -4.93 10.75 3.67
C SER A 194 -4.75 11.16 5.14
N LEU A 195 -5.01 10.27 6.10
CA LEU A 195 -4.57 10.48 7.48
C LEU A 195 -3.03 10.55 7.60
N VAL A 196 -2.31 9.97 6.63
CA VAL A 196 -0.86 9.99 6.51
C VAL A 196 -0.50 10.54 5.12
N PRO A 197 -0.51 11.88 4.92
CA PRO A 197 -0.37 12.50 3.60
C PRO A 197 0.83 12.02 2.75
N PRO A 198 2.02 11.74 3.33
CA PRO A 198 3.12 11.14 2.56
C PRO A 198 2.77 9.82 1.85
N GLU A 199 1.89 9.00 2.43
CA GLU A 199 1.47 7.73 1.82
C GLU A 199 0.53 7.94 0.62
N VAL A 200 -0.29 8.99 0.62
CA VAL A 200 -1.07 9.37 -0.57
C VAL A 200 -0.15 9.80 -1.71
N ARG A 201 0.87 10.61 -1.41
CA ARG A 201 1.85 11.07 -2.41
C ARG A 201 2.62 9.90 -3.03
N ALA A 202 3.04 8.95 -2.20
CA ALA A 202 3.71 7.74 -2.66
C ALA A 202 2.77 6.84 -3.50
N LEU A 203 1.52 6.64 -3.04
CA LEU A 203 0.52 5.90 -3.81
C LEU A 203 0.25 6.54 -5.17
N ARG A 204 0.15 7.88 -5.25
CA ARG A 204 -0.01 8.59 -6.52
C ARG A 204 1.20 8.44 -7.43
N ARG A 205 2.43 8.59 -6.91
CA ARG A 205 3.65 8.36 -7.70
C ARG A 205 3.67 6.95 -8.30
N ALA A 206 3.23 5.94 -7.53
CA ALA A 206 3.06 4.57 -8.02
C ALA A 206 1.97 4.48 -9.11
N GLY A 207 0.75 4.95 -8.80
CA GLY A 207 -0.41 4.87 -9.69
C GLY A 207 -0.22 5.59 -11.03
N ASP A 208 0.30 6.82 -11.00
CA ASP A 208 0.52 7.65 -12.19
C ASP A 208 1.50 6.97 -13.17
N THR A 209 2.53 6.31 -12.65
CA THR A 209 3.54 5.63 -13.48
C THR A 209 3.09 4.23 -13.90
N HIS A 210 2.43 3.46 -13.04
CA HIS A 210 2.05 2.07 -13.33
C HIS A 210 0.77 1.96 -14.16
N TYR A 211 -0.21 2.81 -13.88
CA TYR A 211 -1.55 2.69 -14.43
C TYR A 211 -1.94 3.95 -15.21
N VAL A 212 -2.84 4.75 -14.66
CA VAL A 212 -3.38 5.99 -15.21
C VAL A 212 -3.42 7.01 -14.06
N PRO A 213 -2.98 8.26 -14.28
CA PRO A 213 -3.11 9.31 -13.28
C PRO A 213 -4.55 9.49 -12.82
N VAL A 214 -4.76 9.82 -11.53
CA VAL A 214 -6.11 9.92 -10.94
C VAL A 214 -7.03 10.88 -11.72
N ALA A 215 -6.50 12.04 -12.12
CA ALA A 215 -7.24 13.03 -12.91
C ALA A 215 -7.66 12.53 -14.32
N GLN A 216 -6.99 11.50 -14.83
CA GLN A 216 -7.26 10.90 -16.14
C GLN A 216 -8.19 9.69 -16.07
N ILE A 217 -8.54 9.21 -14.86
CA ILE A 217 -9.46 8.07 -14.69
C ILE A 217 -10.82 8.31 -15.39
N PRO A 218 -11.44 9.50 -15.38
CA PRO A 218 -12.72 9.70 -16.07
C PRO A 218 -12.62 9.69 -17.60
N ASP A 219 -11.43 9.90 -18.18
CA ASP A 219 -11.25 10.03 -19.63
C ASP A 219 -11.13 8.65 -20.31
N PRO A 220 -12.12 8.23 -21.12
CA PRO A 220 -12.12 6.93 -21.77
C PRO A 220 -11.13 6.86 -22.95
N SER A 221 -10.53 7.97 -23.37
CA SER A 221 -9.59 8.03 -24.49
C SER A 221 -8.13 7.81 -24.09
N VAL A 222 -7.83 7.83 -22.79
CA VAL A 222 -6.50 7.59 -22.24
C VAL A 222 -5.99 6.22 -22.70
N ARG A 223 -4.75 6.20 -23.21
CA ARG A 223 -4.15 4.99 -23.75
C ARG A 223 -2.66 4.94 -23.50
N ARG A 224 -2.13 3.71 -23.49
CA ARG A 224 -0.70 3.40 -23.54
C ARG A 224 -0.49 2.37 -24.66
N ALA A 225 0.25 1.30 -24.39
CA ALA A 225 0.30 0.13 -25.27
C ALA A 225 -1.08 -0.54 -25.40
N LEU A 226 -1.89 -0.47 -24.36
CA LEU A 226 -3.30 -0.87 -24.34
C LEU A 226 -4.20 0.36 -24.50
N ASP A 227 -5.35 0.19 -25.15
CA ASP A 227 -6.43 1.15 -25.07
C ASP A 227 -7.17 1.06 -23.73
N ARG A 228 -8.04 2.05 -23.44
CA ARG A 228 -8.75 2.09 -22.15
C ARG A 228 -9.62 0.84 -21.91
N PRO A 229 -10.44 0.37 -22.86
CA PRO A 229 -11.20 -0.87 -22.66
C PRO A 229 -10.33 -2.09 -22.34
N GLN A 230 -9.17 -2.24 -22.99
CA GLN A 230 -8.23 -3.32 -22.69
C GLN A 230 -7.61 -3.20 -21.30
N MET A 231 -7.24 -1.99 -20.88
CA MET A 231 -6.74 -1.73 -19.52
C MET A 231 -7.79 -2.12 -18.48
N GLU A 232 -9.02 -1.66 -18.65
CA GLU A 232 -10.11 -1.92 -17.71
C GLU A 232 -10.52 -3.41 -17.70
N LEU A 233 -10.42 -4.12 -18.83
CA LEU A 233 -10.64 -5.57 -18.86
C LEU A 233 -9.63 -6.31 -17.97
N VAL A 234 -8.34 -5.95 -18.08
CA VAL A 234 -7.29 -6.53 -17.24
C VAL A 234 -7.49 -6.14 -15.78
N ALA A 235 -7.76 -4.86 -15.50
CA ALA A 235 -8.00 -4.35 -14.15
C ALA A 235 -9.19 -5.05 -13.50
N ALA A 236 -10.34 -5.13 -14.18
CA ALA A 236 -11.53 -5.82 -13.70
C ALA A 236 -11.29 -7.30 -13.44
N ARG A 237 -10.52 -7.99 -14.30
CA ARG A 237 -10.16 -9.40 -14.07
C ARG A 237 -9.29 -9.57 -12.83
N VAL A 238 -8.30 -8.69 -12.64
CA VAL A 238 -7.43 -8.70 -11.45
C VAL A 238 -8.25 -8.40 -10.20
N SER A 239 -9.13 -7.40 -10.23
CA SER A 239 -10.03 -7.07 -9.11
C SER A 239 -10.93 -8.25 -8.75
N ALA A 240 -11.55 -8.90 -9.73
CA ALA A 240 -12.39 -10.07 -9.50
C ALA A 240 -11.62 -11.26 -8.88
N LEU A 241 -10.39 -11.52 -9.33
CA LEU A 241 -9.54 -12.59 -8.79
C LEU A 241 -9.03 -12.30 -7.38
N ASN A 242 -8.89 -11.02 -7.01
CA ASN A 242 -8.47 -10.60 -5.68
C ASN A 242 -9.65 -10.21 -4.77
N GLU A 243 -10.89 -10.43 -5.21
CA GLU A 243 -12.10 -10.07 -4.48
C GLU A 243 -12.11 -8.59 -4.02
N CYS A 244 -11.59 -7.72 -4.88
CA CYS A 244 -11.52 -6.28 -4.64
C CYS A 244 -12.79 -5.63 -5.17
N PHE A 245 -13.81 -5.55 -4.31
CA PHE A 245 -15.12 -4.98 -4.63
C PHE A 245 -15.21 -3.55 -4.10
N TYR A 246 -15.77 -2.65 -4.91
CA TYR A 246 -15.99 -1.22 -4.60
C TYR A 246 -17.47 -0.87 -4.68
#